data_AF-A0A5D2FL66-F1
#
_entry.id   AF-A0A5D2FL66-F1
#
_cell.length_a   1.000
_cell.length_b   1.000
_cell.length_c   1.000
_cell.angle_alpha   90.00
_cell.angle_beta   90.00
_cell.angle_gamma   90.00
#
_symmetry.space_group_name_H-M   'P 1'
#
loop_
_entity.id
_entity.type
_entity.pdbx_description
1 polymer ?
#
loop_
_entity_poly.entity_id
_entity_poly.type
_entity_poly.pdbx_seq_one_letter_code
_entity_poly.pdbx_strand_id
1 'polypeptide(L)'
;MTSMALVITSIKGIVLLTKDQTYFQANRRIKPKWGKMACCWSAENATKAYLRALNMGRTGKGKEPDVAEFISAIAAGNNAQLMVIACANVAGSTALALVAAARQTGGRVVCILTSLHHYDASVSAVGNYGDCIDFVIGDTEKLLNEYRNADFVLIDCNISDHKTVLKTAQEGAKHGGGGTLIVGYNALHNKELAGCSGADGFKTYYLPIGEGLVVIRKGKPNEARKNSRWVVKIDKWTGEEHVFRITSPQIKT
;
A
#
# COMPACT_ATOMS: atom_id res chain seq x y z
N MET A 1 -19.46 21.81 6.57
CA MET A 1 -18.34 21.52 5.66
C MET A 1 -17.12 21.16 6.51
N THR A 2 -16.99 19.90 6.90
CA THR A 2 -15.88 19.40 7.73
C THR A 2 -14.89 18.68 6.81
N SER A 3 -13.69 19.23 6.67
CA SER A 3 -12.63 18.69 5.83
C SER A 3 -11.89 17.59 6.61
N MET A 4 -11.94 16.35 6.14
CA MET A 4 -11.16 15.22 6.66
C MET A 4 -9.67 15.42 6.32
N ALA A 5 -8.83 15.65 7.32
CA ALA A 5 -7.37 15.59 7.17
C ALA A 5 -6.88 14.18 7.52
N LEU A 6 -6.26 13.49 6.57
CA LEU A 6 -5.59 12.20 6.80
C LEU A 6 -4.11 12.42 7.16
N VAL A 7 -3.68 11.94 8.32
CA VAL A 7 -2.28 11.94 8.73
C VAL A 7 -1.69 10.53 8.63
N ILE A 8 -0.94 10.26 7.55
CA ILE A 8 -0.23 8.98 7.41
C ILE A 8 1.17 9.13 8.00
N THR A 9 1.29 8.83 9.29
CA THR A 9 2.59 8.74 9.96
C THR A 9 3.18 7.34 9.76
N SER A 10 4.49 7.31 9.45
CA SER A 10 5.28 6.08 9.33
C SER A 10 5.14 5.23 10.59
N ILE A 11 4.65 4.00 10.47
CA ILE A 11 4.83 3.00 11.54
C ILE A 11 5.33 1.68 10.96
N LYS A 12 6.41 1.19 11.56
CA LYS A 12 6.82 -0.21 11.52
C LYS A 12 5.76 -1.09 12.23
N GLY A 13 4.58 -1.19 11.60
CA GLY A 13 3.44 -1.99 12.05
C GLY A 13 2.26 -1.11 12.46
N ILE A 14 1.18 -1.20 11.68
CA ILE A 14 -0.16 -0.63 11.90
C ILE A 14 -0.28 0.85 11.51
N VAL A 15 -1.07 1.11 10.45
CA VAL A 15 -1.59 2.43 10.09
C VAL A 15 -2.97 2.55 10.74
N LEU A 16 -3.18 3.60 11.53
CA LEU A 16 -4.53 4.07 11.87
C LEU A 16 -4.79 5.36 11.10
N LEU A 17 -5.93 5.41 10.41
CA LEU A 17 -6.48 6.61 9.80
C LEU A 17 -7.00 7.48 10.95
N THR A 18 -6.39 8.63 11.23
CA THR A 18 -6.97 9.62 12.13
C THR A 18 -7.24 10.91 11.38
N LYS A 19 -8.45 11.46 11.60
CA LYS A 19 -8.84 12.82 11.25
C LYS A 19 -8.01 13.80 12.08
N ASP A 20 -7.63 14.89 11.43
CA ASP A 20 -7.04 16.13 11.94
C ASP A 20 -5.52 16.35 11.86
N GLN A 21 -5.19 17.38 11.09
CA GLN A 21 -3.90 18.04 10.95
C GLN A 21 -3.62 18.90 12.18
N THR A 22 -2.39 18.85 12.72
CA THR A 22 -1.68 20.06 13.16
C THR A 22 -0.18 19.80 13.39
N TYR A 23 0.64 20.53 12.63
CA TYR A 23 2.05 20.93 12.86
C TYR A 23 3.18 19.88 13.00
N PHE A 24 3.96 19.75 11.91
CA PHE A 24 5.39 19.42 11.98
C PHE A 24 6.21 20.71 11.87
N GLN A 25 6.67 21.27 12.99
CA GLN A 25 7.81 22.19 12.98
C GLN A 25 9.09 21.37 13.14
N ALA A 26 9.93 21.44 12.10
CA ALA A 26 11.26 20.85 12.07
C ALA A 26 12.17 21.51 13.11
N ASN A 27 12.68 20.74 14.07
CA ASN A 27 13.82 21.17 14.88
C ASN A 27 15.10 20.58 14.28
N ARG A 28 15.85 21.42 13.56
CA ARG A 28 17.21 21.10 13.08
C ARG A 28 18.13 21.04 14.30
N ARG A 29 18.69 19.86 14.62
CA ARG A 29 20.06 19.66 15.17
C ARG A 29 20.24 18.28 15.79
N ILE A 30 20.14 17.20 15.00
CA ILE A 30 20.90 15.97 15.26
C ILE A 30 21.20 15.36 13.90
N LYS A 31 22.48 15.24 13.52
CA LYS A 31 22.89 14.42 12.35
C LYS A 31 23.20 13.02 12.87
N PRO A 32 22.41 11.99 12.55
CA PRO A 32 22.81 10.65 12.89
C PRO A 32 23.52 10.00 11.69
N LYS A 33 24.77 9.56 11.90
CA LYS A 33 25.48 8.67 10.98
C LYS A 33 24.79 7.29 11.04
N TRP A 34 24.12 6.88 9.96
CA TRP A 34 23.65 5.50 9.78
C TRP A 34 24.17 4.98 8.44
N GLY A 35 24.78 3.79 8.49
CA GLY A 35 25.06 2.98 7.31
C GLY A 35 23.79 2.73 6.50
N LYS A 36 23.97 2.66 5.18
CA LYS A 36 22.96 2.72 4.12
C LYS A 36 21.76 1.76 4.29
N MET A 37 20.60 2.31 3.85
CA MET A 37 19.30 1.70 3.53
C MET A 37 18.32 1.42 4.67
N ALA A 38 17.65 2.49 5.09
CA ALA A 38 16.33 2.47 5.67
C ALA A 38 15.29 2.73 4.57
N CYS A 39 14.20 1.96 4.54
CA CYS A 39 12.98 2.28 3.80
C CYS A 39 12.47 3.65 4.28
N CYS A 40 12.73 4.71 3.50
CA CYS A 40 12.40 6.08 3.86
C CYS A 40 10.96 6.37 3.47
N TRP A 41 10.01 5.98 4.32
CA TRP A 41 8.62 6.40 4.16
C TRP A 41 8.53 7.93 4.04
N SER A 42 7.83 8.41 3.00
CA SER A 42 7.56 9.83 2.77
C SER A 42 6.10 10.15 3.07
N ALA A 43 5.85 10.77 4.24
CA ALA A 43 4.51 11.25 4.60
C ALA A 43 3.99 12.30 3.61
N GLU A 44 4.89 13.10 3.04
CA GLU A 44 4.54 14.10 2.02
C GLU A 44 4.04 13.44 0.74
N ASN A 45 4.75 12.44 0.22
CA ASN A 45 4.32 11.70 -0.96
C ASN A 45 3.00 10.98 -0.72
N ALA A 46 2.86 10.33 0.44
CA ALA A 46 1.63 9.64 0.81
C ALA A 46 0.42 10.59 0.83
N THR A 47 0.54 11.73 1.51
CA THR A 47 -0.54 12.72 1.59
C THR A 47 -0.89 13.32 0.22
N LYS A 48 0.12 13.67 -0.59
CA LYS A 48 -0.11 14.23 -1.93
C LYS A 48 -0.79 13.24 -2.87
N ALA A 49 -0.35 11.98 -2.86
CA ALA A 49 -0.97 10.92 -3.67
C ALA A 49 -2.41 10.64 -3.21
N TYR A 50 -2.66 10.57 -1.90
CA TYR A 50 -3.99 10.43 -1.32
C TYR A 50 -4.95 11.53 -1.78
N LEU A 51 -4.55 12.80 -1.65
CA LEU A 51 -5.38 13.94 -2.08
C LEU A 51 -5.61 13.94 -3.60
N ARG A 52 -4.62 13.49 -4.37
CA ARG A 52 -4.74 13.35 -5.81
C ARG A 52 -5.72 12.24 -6.19
N ALA A 53 -5.65 11.07 -5.55
CA ALA A 53 -6.58 9.97 -5.75
C ALA A 53 -8.02 10.40 -5.41
N LEU A 54 -8.23 11.09 -4.28
CA LEU A 54 -9.52 11.68 -3.91
C LEU A 54 -10.09 12.60 -5.00
N ASN A 55 -9.24 13.36 -5.68
CA ASN A 55 -9.68 14.24 -6.76
C ASN A 55 -9.92 13.48 -8.08
N MET A 56 -9.22 12.37 -8.33
CA MET A 56 -9.43 11.52 -9.50
C MET A 56 -10.70 10.67 -9.39
N GLY A 57 -11.04 10.18 -8.19
CA GLY A 57 -12.23 9.36 -7.94
C GLY A 57 -13.56 10.14 -7.85
N ARG A 58 -13.52 11.47 -7.95
CA ARG A 58 -14.71 12.33 -7.81
C ARG A 58 -15.57 12.37 -9.07
N THR A 59 -16.40 11.35 -9.25
CA THR A 59 -17.69 11.46 -9.97
C THR A 59 -18.87 11.80 -9.05
N GLY A 60 -18.66 11.90 -7.73
CA GLY A 60 -19.66 12.38 -6.77
C GLY A 60 -19.03 13.06 -5.55
N LYS A 61 -19.40 14.31 -5.27
CA LYS A 61 -18.98 15.03 -4.06
C LYS A 61 -19.63 14.38 -2.84
N GLY A 62 -18.84 13.85 -1.90
CA GLY A 62 -19.33 13.44 -0.57
C GLY A 62 -19.16 11.98 -0.16
N LYS A 63 -18.54 11.13 -0.99
CA LYS A 63 -18.13 9.79 -0.53
C LYS A 63 -16.91 9.86 0.39
N GLU A 64 -16.92 9.07 1.44
CA GLU A 64 -15.75 8.91 2.33
C GLU A 64 -14.57 8.33 1.54
N PRO A 65 -13.32 8.67 1.91
CA PRO A 65 -12.13 8.04 1.36
C PRO A 65 -12.18 6.53 1.60
N ASP A 66 -11.90 5.74 0.57
CA ASP A 66 -12.02 4.29 0.59
C ASP A 66 -10.64 3.64 0.30
N VAL A 67 -10.67 2.38 -0.14
CA VAL A 67 -9.51 1.54 -0.47
C VAL A 67 -8.55 2.20 -1.46
N ALA A 68 -9.05 2.88 -2.50
CA ALA A 68 -8.23 3.48 -3.55
C ALA A 68 -7.31 4.58 -3.01
N GLU A 69 -7.84 5.47 -2.18
CA GLU A 69 -7.07 6.54 -1.57
C GLU A 69 -5.96 5.98 -0.67
N PHE A 70 -6.27 4.96 0.13
CA PHE A 70 -5.27 4.28 0.96
C PHE A 70 -4.15 3.65 0.11
N ILE A 71 -4.50 2.96 -0.97
CA ILE A 71 -3.56 2.34 -1.92
C ILE A 71 -2.61 3.39 -2.52
N SER A 72 -3.15 4.52 -2.97
CA SER A 72 -2.32 5.59 -3.54
C SER A 72 -1.28 6.11 -2.54
N ALA A 73 -1.70 6.23 -1.28
CA ALA A 73 -0.89 6.79 -0.23
C ALA A 73 0.21 5.82 0.22
N ILE A 74 -0.11 4.52 0.35
CA ILE A 74 0.87 3.50 0.73
C ILE A 74 1.89 3.26 -0.40
N ALA A 75 1.48 3.30 -1.67
CA ALA A 75 2.39 3.19 -2.80
C ALA A 75 3.36 4.40 -2.86
N ALA A 76 2.81 5.62 -2.84
CA ALA A 76 3.63 6.83 -2.94
C ALA A 76 4.50 7.08 -1.70
N GLY A 77 3.98 6.74 -0.52
CA GLY A 77 4.72 6.85 0.73
C GLY A 77 5.93 5.92 0.78
N ASN A 78 5.88 4.76 0.11
CA ASN A 78 7.04 3.89 -0.09
C ASN A 78 7.91 4.27 -1.29
N ASN A 79 7.62 5.40 -1.95
CA ASN A 79 8.31 5.88 -3.14
C ASN A 79 8.35 4.86 -4.29
N ALA A 80 7.28 4.10 -4.48
CA ALA A 80 7.20 3.06 -5.51
C ALA A 80 7.50 3.64 -6.91
N GLN A 81 8.38 2.97 -7.65
CA GLN A 81 8.80 3.35 -9.00
C GLN A 81 8.18 2.43 -10.06
N LEU A 82 8.01 1.15 -9.76
CA LEU A 82 7.36 0.17 -10.64
C LEU A 82 6.20 -0.48 -9.89
N MET A 83 5.00 0.02 -10.16
CA MET A 83 3.75 -0.46 -9.59
C MET A 83 3.05 -1.40 -10.58
N VAL A 84 2.77 -2.62 -10.16
CA VAL A 84 2.03 -3.61 -10.96
C VAL A 84 0.71 -3.91 -10.27
N ILE A 85 -0.40 -3.81 -10.99
CA ILE A 85 -1.73 -4.24 -10.52
C ILE A 85 -2.20 -5.45 -11.32
N ALA A 86 -2.63 -6.50 -10.63
CA ALA A 86 -3.36 -7.62 -11.22
C ALA A 86 -4.86 -7.46 -10.92
N CYS A 87 -5.66 -7.26 -11.96
CA CYS A 87 -7.10 -7.04 -11.86
C CYS A 87 -7.87 -8.32 -12.17
N ALA A 88 -8.86 -8.65 -11.33
CA ALA A 88 -9.78 -9.73 -11.60
C ALA A 88 -10.70 -9.41 -12.79
N ASN A 89 -11.05 -8.13 -12.94
CA ASN A 89 -11.98 -7.61 -13.94
C ASN A 89 -11.51 -6.23 -14.45
N VAL A 90 -12.46 -5.31 -14.68
CA VAL A 90 -12.24 -3.95 -15.16
C VAL A 90 -11.39 -3.14 -14.15
N ALA A 91 -10.29 -2.57 -14.63
CA ALA A 91 -9.46 -1.67 -13.83
C ALA A 91 -10.15 -0.30 -13.68
N GLY A 92 -10.34 0.13 -12.43
CA GLY A 92 -11.06 1.38 -12.12
C GLY A 92 -10.30 2.26 -11.13
N SER A 93 -10.92 2.55 -9.99
CA SER A 93 -10.39 3.46 -8.97
C SER A 93 -9.03 3.02 -8.39
N THR A 94 -8.77 1.72 -8.27
CA THR A 94 -7.48 1.18 -7.80
C THR A 94 -6.35 1.42 -8.79
N ALA A 95 -6.62 1.36 -10.10
CA ALA A 95 -5.65 1.74 -11.11
C ALA A 95 -5.39 3.25 -11.11
N LEU A 96 -6.43 4.08 -10.96
CA LEU A 96 -6.29 5.53 -10.77
C LEU A 96 -5.49 5.89 -9.52
N ALA A 97 -5.64 5.12 -8.43
CA ALA A 97 -4.84 5.28 -7.22
C ALA A 97 -3.34 5.09 -7.49
N LEU A 98 -2.98 4.09 -8.30
CA LEU A 98 -1.60 3.88 -8.70
C LEU A 98 -1.11 4.98 -9.66
N VAL A 99 -1.95 5.50 -10.55
CA VAL A 99 -1.62 6.66 -11.38
C VAL A 99 -1.34 7.89 -10.50
N ALA A 100 -2.16 8.11 -9.46
CA ALA A 100 -1.95 9.18 -8.51
C ALA A 100 -0.59 9.06 -7.79
N ALA A 101 -0.23 7.84 -7.38
CA ALA A 101 1.06 7.53 -6.77
C ALA A 101 2.23 7.71 -7.75
N ALA A 102 2.12 7.19 -8.96
CA ALA A 102 3.11 7.32 -10.03
C ALA A 102 3.46 8.77 -10.32
N ARG A 103 2.44 9.62 -10.47
CA ARG A 103 2.65 11.07 -10.68
C ARG A 103 3.28 11.78 -9.47
N GLN A 104 3.27 11.18 -8.29
CA GLN A 104 3.90 11.72 -7.10
C GLN A 104 5.34 11.24 -6.94
N THR A 105 5.64 10.02 -7.37
CA THR A 105 6.96 9.39 -7.20
C THR A 105 7.83 9.43 -8.46
N GLY A 106 7.28 9.82 -9.61
CA GLY A 106 7.91 9.67 -10.91
C GLY A 106 7.92 8.22 -11.44
N GLY A 107 7.16 7.32 -10.80
CA GLY A 107 7.05 5.93 -11.20
C GLY A 107 6.11 5.69 -12.38
N ARG A 108 5.91 4.41 -12.72
CA ARG A 108 4.97 3.96 -13.74
C ARG A 108 4.06 2.84 -13.25
N VAL A 109 2.93 2.67 -13.93
CA VAL A 109 1.89 1.68 -13.59
C VAL A 109 1.76 0.67 -14.73
N VAL A 110 1.80 -0.61 -14.38
CA VAL A 110 1.44 -1.72 -15.27
C VAL A 110 0.16 -2.34 -14.75
N CYS A 111 -0.84 -2.52 -15.61
CA CYS A 111 -2.10 -3.16 -15.27
C CYS A 111 -2.25 -4.47 -16.04
N ILE A 112 -2.21 -5.58 -15.31
CA ILE A 112 -2.43 -6.93 -15.83
C ILE A 112 -3.94 -7.21 -15.80
N LEU A 113 -4.50 -7.48 -16.98
CA LEU A 113 -5.87 -7.91 -17.18
C LEU A 113 -5.90 -9.39 -17.56
N THR A 114 -6.81 -10.15 -16.96
CA THR A 114 -6.99 -11.58 -17.25
C THR A 114 -7.63 -11.88 -18.61
N SER A 115 -8.30 -10.88 -19.22
CA SER A 115 -9.03 -11.04 -20.47
C SER A 115 -9.12 -9.74 -21.25
N LEU A 116 -9.08 -9.84 -22.59
CA LEU A 116 -9.28 -8.72 -23.51
C LEU A 116 -10.66 -8.06 -23.33
N HIS A 117 -11.67 -8.81 -22.88
CA HIS A 117 -13.01 -8.27 -22.62
C HIS A 117 -13.02 -7.14 -21.58
N HIS A 118 -12.04 -7.12 -20.67
CA HIS A 118 -11.93 -6.06 -19.66
C HIS A 118 -11.22 -4.80 -20.18
N TYR A 119 -10.54 -4.86 -21.34
CA TYR A 119 -9.65 -3.79 -21.80
C TYR A 119 -10.40 -2.48 -22.09
N ASP A 120 -11.35 -2.49 -23.03
CA ASP A 120 -12.08 -1.27 -23.42
C ASP A 120 -12.84 -0.64 -22.25
N ALA A 121 -13.45 -1.48 -21.42
CA ALA A 121 -14.12 -1.05 -20.20
C ALA A 121 -13.15 -0.45 -19.18
N SER A 122 -11.92 -0.99 -19.08
CA SER A 122 -10.88 -0.46 -18.18
C SER A 122 -10.38 0.89 -18.65
N VAL A 123 -10.05 1.02 -19.94
CA VAL A 123 -9.64 2.28 -20.57
C VAL A 123 -10.74 3.34 -20.38
N SER A 124 -11.99 2.96 -20.59
CA SER A 124 -13.14 3.84 -20.37
C SER A 124 -13.31 4.24 -18.89
N ALA A 125 -13.13 3.30 -17.95
CA ALA A 125 -13.28 3.54 -16.52
C ALA A 125 -12.20 4.45 -15.94
N VAL A 126 -10.96 4.36 -16.44
CA VAL A 126 -9.87 5.28 -16.05
C VAL A 126 -9.87 6.59 -16.87
N GLY A 127 -10.66 6.67 -17.94
CA GLY A 127 -10.85 7.86 -18.76
C GLY A 127 -9.53 8.42 -19.31
N ASN A 128 -9.32 9.73 -19.16
CA ASN A 128 -8.14 10.44 -19.66
C ASN A 128 -6.80 10.02 -19.02
N TYR A 129 -6.82 9.03 -18.12
CA TYR A 129 -5.63 8.47 -17.49
C TYR A 129 -5.20 7.13 -18.11
N GLY A 130 -5.87 6.65 -19.15
CA GLY A 130 -5.52 5.41 -19.86
C GLY A 130 -4.06 5.39 -20.32
N ASP A 131 -3.59 6.48 -20.91
CA ASP A 131 -2.20 6.63 -21.40
C ASP A 131 -1.15 6.66 -20.26
N CYS A 132 -1.58 6.76 -19.01
CA CYS A 132 -0.69 6.69 -17.84
C CYS A 132 -0.49 5.25 -17.33
N ILE A 133 -1.11 4.26 -17.98
CA ILE A 133 -1.15 2.86 -17.54
C ILE A 133 -0.70 1.96 -18.71
N ASP A 134 0.34 1.16 -18.48
CA ASP A 134 0.75 0.11 -19.40
C ASP A 134 -0.18 -1.11 -19.20
N PHE A 135 -1.24 -1.22 -20.00
CA PHE A 135 -2.13 -2.39 -19.95
C PHE A 135 -1.51 -3.60 -20.63
N VAL A 136 -1.54 -4.75 -19.95
CA VAL A 136 -1.04 -6.03 -20.44
C VAL A 136 -2.10 -7.09 -20.21
N ILE A 137 -2.36 -7.93 -21.20
CA ILE A 137 -3.42 -8.94 -21.14
C ILE A 137 -2.77 -10.32 -21.16
N GLY A 138 -3.12 -11.18 -20.20
CA GLY A 138 -2.63 -12.54 -20.18
C GLY A 138 -2.76 -13.24 -18.84
N ASP A 139 -2.03 -14.35 -18.73
CA ASP A 139 -1.95 -15.13 -17.50
C ASP A 139 -1.25 -14.33 -16.39
N THR A 140 -1.93 -14.18 -15.26
CA THR A 140 -1.47 -13.28 -14.20
C THR A 140 -0.18 -13.78 -13.56
N GLU A 141 -0.04 -15.08 -13.35
CA GLU A 141 1.15 -15.65 -12.69
C GLU A 141 2.40 -15.52 -13.56
N LYS A 142 2.29 -15.83 -14.85
CA LYS A 142 3.38 -15.64 -15.82
C LYS A 142 3.81 -14.18 -15.89
N LEU A 143 2.86 -13.27 -16.02
CA LEU A 143 3.16 -11.83 -16.11
C LEU A 143 3.76 -11.29 -14.81
N LEU A 144 3.29 -11.71 -13.64
CA LEU A 144 3.91 -11.31 -12.37
C LEU A 144 5.36 -11.79 -12.25
N ASN A 145 5.70 -12.96 -12.81
CA ASN A 145 7.09 -13.43 -12.87
C ASN A 145 7.97 -12.57 -13.79
N GLU A 146 7.42 -12.04 -14.89
CA GLU A 146 8.12 -11.09 -15.76
C GLU A 146 8.39 -9.77 -15.05
N TYR A 147 7.47 -9.33 -14.19
CA TYR A 147 7.60 -8.11 -13.38
C TYR A 147 8.16 -8.32 -11.97
N ARG A 148 9.02 -9.33 -11.76
CA ARG A 148 9.66 -9.63 -10.45
C ARG A 148 10.45 -8.47 -9.82
N ASN A 149 10.81 -7.47 -10.60
CA ASN A 149 11.51 -6.26 -10.14
C ASN A 149 10.56 -5.14 -9.67
N ALA A 150 9.24 -5.36 -9.72
CA ALA A 150 8.27 -4.42 -9.16
C ALA A 150 8.55 -4.19 -7.66
N ASP A 151 8.53 -2.92 -7.26
CA ASP A 151 8.67 -2.52 -5.86
C ASP A 151 7.32 -2.33 -5.16
N PHE A 152 6.22 -2.34 -5.93
CA PHE A 152 4.86 -2.37 -5.42
C PHE A 152 3.97 -3.28 -6.28
N VAL A 153 3.32 -4.27 -5.67
CA VAL A 153 2.41 -5.19 -6.35
C VAL A 153 1.03 -5.10 -5.69
N LEU A 154 0.00 -4.80 -6.47
CA LEU A 154 -1.39 -4.74 -6.04
C LEU A 154 -2.17 -5.89 -6.67
N ILE A 155 -2.95 -6.62 -5.87
CA ILE A 155 -3.69 -7.79 -6.34
C ILE A 155 -5.16 -7.62 -5.95
N ASP A 156 -6.05 -7.75 -6.93
CA ASP A 156 -7.47 -7.93 -6.67
C ASP A 156 -7.71 -9.36 -6.18
N CYS A 157 -8.06 -9.53 -4.91
CA CYS A 157 -8.31 -10.86 -4.33
C CYS A 157 -9.61 -11.50 -4.84
N ASN A 158 -10.38 -10.83 -5.69
CA ASN A 158 -11.47 -11.46 -6.44
C ASN A 158 -10.97 -12.26 -7.65
N ILE A 159 -9.67 -12.21 -7.98
CA ILE A 159 -9.11 -13.01 -9.07
C ILE A 159 -9.24 -14.51 -8.75
N SER A 160 -9.50 -15.32 -9.78
CA SER A 160 -9.48 -16.78 -9.62
C SER A 160 -8.11 -17.24 -9.14
N ASP A 161 -8.10 -18.06 -8.10
CA ASP A 161 -6.88 -18.54 -7.44
C ASP A 161 -5.92 -17.42 -6.97
N HIS A 162 -6.49 -16.40 -6.31
CA HIS A 162 -5.74 -15.31 -5.68
C HIS A 162 -4.64 -15.81 -4.73
N LYS A 163 -4.75 -17.02 -4.16
CA LYS A 163 -3.71 -17.63 -3.30
C LYS A 163 -2.44 -17.91 -4.09
N THR A 164 -2.56 -18.53 -5.25
CA THR A 164 -1.41 -18.80 -6.12
C THR A 164 -0.83 -17.49 -6.66
N VAL A 165 -1.66 -16.55 -7.08
CA VAL A 165 -1.22 -15.21 -7.53
C VAL A 165 -0.43 -14.46 -6.43
N LEU A 166 -0.91 -14.47 -5.19
CA LEU A 166 -0.20 -13.89 -4.04
C LEU A 166 1.13 -14.60 -3.76
N LYS A 167 1.16 -15.93 -3.84
CA LYS A 167 2.38 -16.71 -3.67
C LYS A 167 3.41 -16.38 -4.75
N THR A 168 2.99 -16.28 -6.01
CA THR A 168 3.85 -15.87 -7.13
C THR A 168 4.45 -14.48 -6.91
N ALA A 169 3.64 -13.51 -6.45
CA ALA A 169 4.13 -12.18 -6.08
C ALA A 169 5.15 -12.24 -4.93
N GLN A 170 4.91 -13.08 -3.91
CA GLN A 170 5.86 -13.28 -2.81
C GLN A 170 7.17 -13.90 -3.29
N GLU A 171 7.12 -14.91 -4.17
CA GLU A 171 8.30 -15.54 -4.76
C GLU A 171 9.12 -14.52 -5.56
N GLY A 172 8.48 -13.70 -6.40
CA GLY A 172 9.13 -12.58 -7.08
C GLY A 172 9.83 -11.64 -6.10
N ALA A 173 9.16 -11.27 -5.01
CA ALA A 173 9.72 -10.44 -3.94
C ALA A 173 10.86 -11.10 -3.14
N LYS A 174 10.98 -12.44 -3.12
CA LYS A 174 12.13 -13.14 -2.51
C LYS A 174 13.39 -12.90 -3.33
N HIS A 175 13.28 -12.96 -4.66
CA HIS A 175 14.39 -12.80 -5.61
C HIS A 175 14.74 -11.32 -5.89
N GLY A 176 13.80 -10.39 -5.66
CA GLY A 176 14.06 -8.96 -5.71
C GLY A 176 14.92 -8.44 -4.54
N GLY A 177 15.39 -7.19 -4.64
CA GLY A 177 16.27 -6.51 -3.66
C GLY A 177 15.68 -6.25 -2.26
N GLY A 178 14.62 -6.97 -1.87
CA GLY A 178 14.01 -6.93 -0.53
C GLY A 178 13.12 -5.72 -0.24
N GLY A 179 12.78 -4.93 -1.26
CA GLY A 179 11.98 -3.71 -1.13
C GLY A 179 10.51 -3.83 -1.52
N THR A 180 10.09 -4.95 -2.15
CA THR A 180 8.74 -5.08 -2.71
C THR A 180 7.66 -5.10 -1.62
N LEU A 181 6.65 -4.24 -1.80
CA LEU A 181 5.44 -4.21 -1.00
C LEU A 181 4.29 -4.83 -1.79
N ILE A 182 3.67 -5.87 -1.24
CA ILE A 182 2.53 -6.55 -1.86
C ILE A 182 1.26 -6.14 -1.10
N VAL A 183 0.23 -5.74 -1.83
CA VAL A 183 -1.07 -5.34 -1.28
C VAL A 183 -2.16 -6.13 -1.99
N GLY A 184 -3.03 -6.81 -1.23
CA GLY A 184 -4.25 -7.42 -1.74
C GLY A 184 -5.47 -6.60 -1.30
N TYR A 185 -6.39 -6.32 -2.22
CA TYR A 185 -7.69 -5.70 -1.91
C TYR A 185 -8.85 -6.67 -2.18
N ASN A 186 -10.04 -6.41 -1.64
CA ASN A 186 -11.16 -7.35 -1.62
C ASN A 186 -10.84 -8.66 -0.87
N ALA A 187 -10.10 -8.54 0.25
CA ALA A 187 -9.57 -9.67 1.01
C ALA A 187 -10.45 -10.12 2.21
N LEU A 188 -11.69 -9.63 2.35
CA LEU A 188 -12.57 -9.86 3.50
C LEU A 188 -12.77 -11.35 3.83
N HIS A 189 -12.99 -12.18 2.80
CA HIS A 189 -13.22 -13.61 2.94
C HIS A 189 -11.91 -14.43 2.98
N ASN A 190 -10.76 -13.75 2.96
CA ASN A 190 -9.44 -14.34 2.90
C ASN A 190 -8.70 -14.30 4.25
N LYS A 191 -9.39 -14.71 5.32
CA LYS A 191 -8.77 -14.80 6.66
C LYS A 191 -7.57 -15.76 6.70
N GLU A 192 -7.50 -16.72 5.77
CA GLU A 192 -6.39 -17.67 5.63
C GLU A 192 -5.10 -17.01 5.14
N LEU A 193 -5.16 -15.85 4.47
CA LEU A 193 -3.98 -15.12 4.02
C LEU A 193 -3.17 -14.50 5.15
N ALA A 194 -3.79 -14.29 6.32
CA ALA A 194 -3.07 -13.92 7.55
C ALA A 194 -2.15 -15.05 8.04
N GLY A 195 -2.43 -16.30 7.63
CA GLY A 195 -1.65 -17.50 7.95
C GLY A 195 -0.35 -17.69 7.15
N CYS A 196 -0.15 -16.94 6.06
CA CYS A 196 1.12 -16.92 5.31
C CYS A 196 2.26 -16.19 6.08
N SER A 197 1.96 -15.69 7.28
CA SER A 197 2.89 -15.07 8.21
C SER A 197 3.77 -16.14 8.89
N GLY A 198 4.95 -16.43 8.33
CA GLY A 198 6.01 -17.10 9.12
C GLY A 198 6.86 -18.14 8.40
N ALA A 199 6.36 -18.79 7.34
CA ALA A 199 7.13 -19.85 6.68
C ALA A 199 8.27 -19.32 5.79
N ASP A 200 8.12 -18.11 5.24
CA ASP A 200 8.96 -17.61 4.14
C ASP A 200 9.60 -16.23 4.41
N GLY A 201 9.62 -15.82 5.68
CA GLY A 201 10.19 -14.54 6.09
C GLY A 201 9.31 -13.32 5.75
N PHE A 202 8.08 -13.49 5.28
CA PHE A 202 7.12 -12.40 5.08
C PHE A 202 6.31 -12.08 6.34
N LYS A 203 5.94 -10.80 6.49
CA LYS A 203 5.01 -10.30 7.49
C LYS A 203 3.74 -9.83 6.79
N THR A 204 2.60 -10.35 7.21
CA THR A 204 1.28 -10.01 6.67
C THR A 204 0.47 -9.20 7.69
N TYR A 205 -0.25 -8.19 7.21
CA TYR A 205 -1.12 -7.32 8.00
C TYR A 205 -2.49 -7.25 7.34
N TYR A 206 -3.55 -7.58 8.07
CA TYR A 206 -4.92 -7.38 7.61
C TYR A 206 -5.44 -6.04 8.13
N LEU A 207 -6.10 -5.27 7.25
CA LEU A 207 -6.71 -3.98 7.57
C LEU A 207 -8.19 -4.01 7.15
N PRO A 208 -9.13 -3.72 8.06
CA PRO A 208 -10.56 -3.69 7.76
C PRO A 208 -10.96 -2.38 7.04
N ILE A 209 -10.38 -2.13 5.87
CA ILE A 209 -10.68 -0.98 5.01
C ILE A 209 -11.37 -1.52 3.76
N GLY A 210 -12.53 -0.94 3.40
CA GLY A 210 -13.42 -1.45 2.35
C GLY A 210 -13.76 -2.94 2.56
N GLU A 211 -13.69 -3.72 1.49
CA GLU A 211 -13.86 -5.18 1.52
C GLU A 211 -12.58 -5.92 1.97
N GLY A 212 -11.79 -5.32 2.85
CA GLY A 212 -10.59 -5.91 3.42
C GLY A 212 -9.34 -5.68 2.57
N LEU A 213 -8.27 -5.25 3.25
CA LEU A 213 -6.93 -5.07 2.69
C LEU A 213 -5.95 -6.00 3.39
N VAL A 214 -5.03 -6.57 2.62
CA VAL A 214 -3.91 -7.37 3.12
C VAL A 214 -2.61 -6.72 2.65
N VAL A 215 -1.70 -6.42 3.57
CA VAL A 215 -0.39 -5.84 3.26
C VAL A 215 0.70 -6.83 3.65
N ILE A 216 1.52 -7.22 2.69
CA ILE A 216 2.58 -8.22 2.85
C ILE A 216 3.93 -7.56 2.53
N ARG A 217 4.89 -7.75 3.43
CA ARG A 217 6.26 -7.25 3.27
C ARG A 217 7.28 -8.30 3.67
N LYS A 218 8.44 -8.31 3.00
CA LYS A 218 9.57 -9.13 3.43
C LYS A 218 10.06 -8.64 4.80
N GLY A 219 10.06 -9.52 5.78
CA GLY A 219 10.66 -9.31 7.09
C GLY A 219 12.18 -9.38 6.99
N LYS A 220 12.89 -8.60 7.82
CA LYS A 220 14.35 -8.75 7.94
C LYS A 220 14.66 -10.02 8.75
N PRO A 221 15.60 -10.88 8.30
CA PRO A 221 16.15 -11.91 9.16
C PRO A 221 16.79 -11.21 10.36
N ASN A 222 16.52 -11.68 11.59
CA ASN A 222 16.92 -11.07 12.88
C ASN A 222 16.10 -9.90 13.45
N GLU A 223 14.79 -9.78 13.16
CA GLU A 223 13.93 -9.14 14.15
C GLU A 223 13.59 -10.13 15.28
N ALA A 224 14.57 -10.35 16.19
CA ALA A 224 14.34 -10.97 17.49
C ALA A 224 13.07 -10.36 18.11
N ARG A 225 12.24 -11.20 18.75
CA ARG A 225 10.94 -10.83 19.37
C ARG A 225 11.07 -9.49 20.09
N LYS A 226 10.63 -8.42 19.42
CA LYS A 226 10.67 -7.07 19.95
C LYS A 226 9.63 -6.99 21.06
N ASN A 227 10.04 -6.59 22.27
CA ASN A 227 9.09 -6.29 23.33
C ASN A 227 8.12 -5.23 22.82
N SER A 228 6.85 -5.63 22.70
CA SER A 228 5.77 -4.73 22.33
C SER A 228 5.22 -4.07 23.59
N ARG A 229 5.06 -2.76 23.59
CA ARG A 229 4.36 -2.03 24.65
C ARG A 229 3.14 -1.31 24.08
N TRP A 230 2.08 -1.29 24.87
CA TRP A 230 0.93 -0.46 24.61
C TRP A 230 1.26 0.99 24.97
N VAL A 231 0.87 1.91 24.11
CA VAL A 231 0.98 3.35 24.31
C VAL A 231 -0.40 3.93 24.10
N VAL A 232 -0.90 4.57 25.14
CA VAL A 232 -2.14 5.33 25.11
C VAL A 232 -1.78 6.80 24.96
N LYS A 233 -2.37 7.48 23.99
CA LYS A 233 -2.25 8.92 23.81
C LYS A 233 -3.65 9.52 23.79
N ILE A 234 -3.92 10.40 24.73
CA ILE A 234 -5.19 11.11 24.82
C ILE A 234 -5.01 12.46 24.13
N ASP A 235 -5.88 12.77 23.18
CA ASP A 235 -5.95 14.09 22.57
C ASP A 235 -6.41 15.11 23.62
N LYS A 236 -5.65 16.19 23.79
CA LYS A 236 -5.90 17.18 24.84
C LYS A 236 -7.11 18.06 24.58
N TRP A 237 -7.58 18.14 23.35
CA TRP A 237 -8.63 19.05 22.91
C TRP A 237 -9.93 18.32 22.60
N THR A 238 -9.87 17.10 22.07
CA THR A 238 -11.06 16.27 21.81
C THR A 238 -11.36 15.29 22.94
N GLY A 239 -10.35 14.93 23.75
CA GLY A 239 -10.46 13.89 24.77
C GLY A 239 -10.46 12.46 24.21
N GLU A 240 -10.28 12.29 22.90
CA GLU A 240 -10.23 10.96 22.27
C GLU A 240 -8.99 10.17 22.71
N GLU A 241 -9.18 8.88 23.01
CA GLU A 241 -8.10 7.98 23.38
C GLU A 241 -7.58 7.22 22.15
N HIS A 242 -6.30 7.38 21.86
CA HIS A 242 -5.62 6.64 20.80
C HIS A 242 -4.67 5.61 21.39
N VAL A 243 -4.94 4.34 21.11
CA VAL A 243 -4.18 3.21 21.63
C VAL A 243 -3.33 2.59 20.51
N PHE A 244 -2.02 2.52 20.73
CA PHE A 244 -1.07 1.98 19.76
C PHE A 244 -0.19 0.90 20.39
N ARG A 245 0.15 -0.13 19.60
CA ARG A 245 1.12 -1.15 20.00
C ARG A 245 2.45 -0.88 19.30
N ILE A 246 3.44 -0.38 20.04
CA ILE A 246 4.77 -0.10 19.49
C ILE A 246 5.73 -1.25 19.80
N THR A 247 6.68 -1.51 18.91
CA THR A 247 7.74 -2.51 19.10
C THR A 247 9.10 -1.83 19.24
N SER A 248 9.78 -2.02 20.37
CA SER A 248 11.14 -1.49 20.58
C SER A 248 12.19 -2.51 20.12
N PRO A 249 13.22 -2.11 19.36
CA PRO A 249 14.36 -2.98 19.09
C PRO A 249 15.14 -3.22 20.40
N GLN A 250 15.45 -4.47 20.72
CA GLN A 250 16.40 -4.77 21.77
C GLN A 250 17.81 -4.45 21.26
N ILE A 251 18.47 -3.50 21.93
CA ILE A 251 19.92 -3.32 21.79
C ILE A 251 20.54 -4.49 22.55
N LYS A 252 21.20 -5.41 21.84
CA LYS A 252 22.10 -6.36 22.50
C LYS A 252 23.33 -5.56 22.94
N THR A 253 23.47 -5.39 24.25
CA THR A 253 24.73 -5.02 24.91
C THR A 253 25.78 -6.11 24.73
#